data_AF-A0A0M0BPV9-F1
#
_entry.id   AF-A0A0M0BPV9-F1
#
_cell.length_a   1.000
_cell.length_b   1.000
_cell.length_c   1.000
_cell.angle_alpha   90.00
_cell.angle_beta   90.00
_cell.angle_gamma   90.00
#
_symmetry.space_group_name_H-M   'P 1'
#
loop_
_entity.id
_entity.type
_entity.pdbx_description
1 polymer ?
#
loop_
_entity_poly.entity_id
_entity_poly.type
_entity_poly.pdbx_seq_one_letter_code
_entity_poly.pdbx_strand_id
1 'polypeptide(L)'
;MASGKYREEELIDGLVVDNEGYICGYVSNFGVEPDRITLNLYEYDVQRVETLNEEELVKRILDFIPQKTGFFNRKPKGKSGIEDVYDRVRTRLSLPETDTLTFEHMVEYAKAESIDIPYEMQELKEKIDKGSIDWSSIDKIAFTDLGKCLLLKEAVAATKKAASQNEEIGYKSSKDLAGRIVLDSEAKIIGTAVTFLVGNPPGILVNIERAMRIERPDPEALKSELIPTSYTDLKQLYDQVKKDQNVRTVTDDDLISWARKYNLNVPTKVEERRETTRELPLNWNTIAKIGDVIILKKDIETLIEEDNKANAKNLNRVPSSPRR
;
A
#
# COMPACT_ATOMS: atom_id res chain seq x y z
N MET A 1 15.71 -26.38 -10.15
CA MET A 1 16.87 -25.53 -9.74
C MET A 1 16.80 -24.28 -10.59
N ALA A 2 16.58 -23.12 -9.97
CA ALA A 2 16.61 -21.84 -10.65
C ALA A 2 17.99 -21.65 -11.31
N SER A 3 18.04 -21.76 -12.64
CA SER A 3 19.30 -21.82 -13.40
C SER A 3 19.84 -20.43 -13.75
N GLY A 4 19.71 -19.47 -12.83
CA GLY A 4 20.15 -18.08 -12.99
C GLY A 4 21.21 -17.70 -11.98
N LYS A 5 22.13 -16.82 -12.37
CA LYS A 5 22.98 -16.08 -11.43
C LYS A 5 22.27 -14.77 -11.12
N TYR A 6 22.15 -14.43 -9.85
CA TYR A 6 21.46 -13.23 -9.37
C TYR A 6 22.39 -12.44 -8.47
N ARG A 7 22.21 -11.12 -8.44
CA ARG A 7 22.81 -10.28 -7.40
C ARG A 7 21.92 -10.30 -6.16
N GLU A 8 22.51 -10.17 -4.98
CA GLU A 8 21.76 -10.16 -3.71
C GLU A 8 20.67 -9.06 -3.70
N GLU A 9 21.03 -7.85 -4.14
CA GLU A 9 20.13 -6.70 -4.28
C GLU A 9 18.92 -6.97 -5.17
N GLU A 10 19.05 -7.86 -6.15
CA GLU A 10 17.95 -8.23 -7.04
C GLU A 10 16.91 -9.05 -6.30
N LEU A 11 17.26 -9.76 -5.23
CA LEU A 11 16.39 -10.70 -4.54
C LEU A 11 15.84 -10.18 -3.21
N ILE A 12 16.45 -9.15 -2.63
CA ILE A 12 15.92 -8.48 -1.44
C ILE A 12 14.47 -8.04 -1.67
N ASP A 13 13.67 -8.18 -0.61
CA ASP A 13 12.21 -7.97 -0.56
C ASP A 13 11.40 -8.89 -1.49
N GLY A 14 12.02 -9.94 -2.05
CA GLY A 14 11.31 -10.96 -2.81
C GLY A 14 10.42 -11.81 -1.90
N LEU A 15 9.19 -12.08 -2.36
CA LEU A 15 8.23 -12.94 -1.68
C LEU A 15 8.72 -14.38 -1.73
N VAL A 16 8.78 -15.07 -0.60
CA VAL A 16 9.16 -16.47 -0.52
C VAL A 16 7.91 -17.30 -0.21
N VAL A 17 7.60 -18.24 -1.11
CA VAL A 17 6.43 -19.11 -1.02
C VAL A 17 6.87 -20.58 -1.07
N ASP A 18 6.30 -21.43 -0.23
CA ASP A 18 6.55 -22.87 -0.31
C ASP A 18 5.75 -23.57 -1.42
N ASN A 19 6.08 -24.83 -1.72
CA ASN A 19 5.43 -25.57 -2.80
C ASN A 19 3.95 -25.90 -2.54
N GLU A 20 3.42 -25.65 -1.34
CA GLU A 20 2.01 -25.81 -0.98
C GLU A 20 1.24 -24.47 -1.07
N GLY A 21 1.92 -23.37 -1.39
CA GLY A 21 1.32 -22.05 -1.56
C GLY A 21 1.26 -21.23 -0.28
N TYR A 22 2.04 -21.55 0.76
CA TYR A 22 2.12 -20.75 1.98
C TYR A 22 3.27 -19.74 1.92
N ILE A 23 3.03 -18.53 2.45
CA ILE A 23 4.05 -17.49 2.50
C ILE A 23 5.00 -17.79 3.66
N CYS A 24 6.29 -17.93 3.36
CA CYS A 24 7.35 -18.11 4.34
C CYS A 24 7.86 -16.77 4.89
N GLY A 25 7.81 -15.72 4.07
CA GLY A 25 8.27 -14.38 4.40
C GLY A 25 8.80 -13.66 3.15
N TYR A 26 9.60 -12.62 3.39
CA TYR A 26 10.31 -11.82 2.39
C TYR A 26 11.80 -11.94 2.62
N VAL A 27 12.60 -11.90 1.55
CA VAL A 27 14.06 -11.94 1.66
C VAL A 27 14.58 -10.66 2.33
N SER A 28 15.22 -10.79 3.49
CA SER A 28 15.91 -9.71 4.20
C SER A 28 17.30 -9.50 3.63
N ASN A 29 18.15 -10.53 3.76
CA ASN A 29 19.55 -10.52 3.37
C ASN A 29 20.05 -11.97 3.20
N PHE A 30 21.34 -12.10 2.89
CA PHE A 30 22.00 -13.38 2.62
C PHE A 30 23.06 -13.69 3.66
N GLY A 31 23.12 -14.95 4.09
CA GLY A 31 24.24 -15.51 4.84
C GLY A 31 25.09 -16.36 3.91
N VAL A 32 26.36 -15.98 3.71
CA VAL A 32 27.30 -16.71 2.84
C VAL A 32 28.38 -17.36 3.69
N GLU A 33 28.38 -18.69 3.68
CA GLU A 33 29.40 -19.56 4.27
C GLU A 33 30.17 -20.26 3.13
N PRO A 34 31.39 -20.79 3.37
CA PRO A 34 32.22 -21.40 2.32
C PRO A 34 31.53 -22.50 1.50
N ASP A 35 30.60 -23.23 2.09
CA ASP A 35 29.90 -24.37 1.51
C ASP A 35 28.38 -24.15 1.37
N ARG A 36 27.86 -23.00 1.82
CA ARG A 36 26.42 -22.79 1.98
C ARG A 36 26.01 -21.34 1.79
N ILE A 37 24.89 -21.13 1.10
CA ILE A 37 24.22 -19.83 1.00
C ILE A 37 22.84 -19.97 1.64
N THR A 38 22.52 -19.07 2.56
CA THR A 38 21.23 -18.99 3.25
C THR A 38 20.55 -17.66 2.96
N LEU A 39 19.22 -17.67 2.91
CA LEU A 39 18.39 -16.48 2.82
C LEU A 39 17.71 -16.28 4.16
N ASN A 40 17.95 -15.12 4.78
CA ASN A 40 17.25 -14.74 6.00
C ASN A 40 15.93 -14.09 5.62
N LEU A 41 14.85 -14.51 6.27
CA LEU A 41 13.49 -14.11 5.94
C LEU A 41 12.93 -13.19 7.02
N TYR A 42 12.05 -12.29 6.60
CA TYR A 42 11.29 -11.45 7.51
C TYR A 42 9.81 -11.40 7.12
N GLU A 43 8.94 -10.98 8.04
CA GLU A 43 7.57 -10.58 7.75
C GLU A 43 7.27 -9.22 8.35
N TYR A 44 6.20 -8.56 7.89
CA TYR A 44 5.71 -7.35 8.54
C TYR A 44 4.65 -7.74 9.57
N ASP A 45 4.88 -7.39 10.83
CA ASP A 45 3.82 -7.32 11.83
C ASP A 45 3.17 -5.94 11.74
N VAL A 46 1.87 -5.94 11.43
CA VAL A 46 1.08 -4.72 11.26
C VAL A 46 0.27 -4.51 12.53
N GLN A 47 0.79 -3.67 13.41
CA GLN A 47 0.09 -3.28 14.63
C GLN A 47 -0.73 -2.02 14.35
N ARG A 48 -2.03 -2.12 14.62
CA ARG A 48 -2.92 -0.96 14.62
C ARG A 48 -2.83 -0.31 15.99
N VAL A 49 -2.06 0.78 16.07
CA VAL A 49 -1.91 1.55 17.29
C VAL A 49 -2.78 2.78 17.19
N GLU A 50 -3.54 3.01 18.25
CA GLU A 50 -4.29 4.25 18.42
C GLU A 50 -3.29 5.36 18.78
N THR A 51 -3.01 6.24 17.82
CA THR A 51 -2.14 7.40 18.00
C THR A 51 -2.98 8.66 18.06
N LEU A 52 -2.46 9.67 18.75
CA LEU A 52 -3.15 10.93 18.90
C LEU A 52 -3.01 11.75 17.61
N ASN A 53 -4.14 12.24 17.06
CA ASN A 53 -4.12 13.14 15.93
C ASN A 53 -3.81 14.56 16.42
N GLU A 54 -2.56 14.97 16.25
CA GLU A 54 -2.07 16.24 16.81
C GLU A 54 -2.73 17.46 16.17
N GLU A 55 -2.88 17.43 14.85
CA GLU A 55 -3.44 18.54 14.09
C GLU A 55 -4.91 18.79 14.45
N GLU A 56 -5.71 17.72 14.54
CA GLU A 56 -7.12 17.81 14.91
C GLU A 56 -7.27 18.20 16.39
N LEU A 57 -6.36 17.78 17.29
CA LEU A 57 -6.40 18.23 18.67
C LEU A 57 -6.17 19.74 18.77
N VAL A 58 -5.14 20.27 18.10
CA VAL A 58 -4.87 21.72 18.06
C VAL A 58 -6.06 22.48 17.52
N LYS A 59 -6.69 21.97 16.47
CA LYS A 59 -7.89 22.57 15.86
C LYS A 59 -9.09 22.58 16.82
N ARG A 60 -9.36 21.49 17.53
CA ARG A 60 -10.44 21.45 18.53
C ARG A 60 -10.19 22.40 19.68
N ILE A 61 -8.94 22.55 20.11
CA ILE A 61 -8.55 23.54 21.12
C ILE A 61 -8.78 24.97 20.58
N LEU A 62 -8.43 25.24 19.33
CA LEU A 62 -8.71 26.52 18.66
C LEU A 62 -10.21 26.84 18.60
N ASP A 63 -11.03 25.85 18.26
CA ASP A 63 -12.48 26.00 18.14
C ASP A 63 -13.17 26.20 19.49
N PHE A 64 -12.63 25.59 20.55
CA PHE A 64 -13.13 25.76 21.92
C PHE A 64 -12.81 27.15 22.50
N ILE A 65 -11.80 27.84 21.97
CA ILE A 65 -11.45 29.18 22.41
C ILE A 65 -12.49 30.18 21.88
N PRO A 66 -13.32 30.82 22.75
CA PRO A 66 -14.27 31.82 22.30
C PRO A 66 -13.55 32.94 21.56
N GLN A 67 -13.82 33.05 20.26
CA GLN A 67 -13.36 34.17 19.48
C GLN A 67 -14.00 35.41 20.08
N LYS A 68 -13.20 36.31 20.66
CA LYS A 68 -13.65 37.60 21.18
C LYS A 68 -14.24 38.42 20.03
N THR A 69 -15.50 38.18 19.70
CA THR A 69 -16.33 38.94 18.76
C THR A 69 -16.96 40.10 19.53
N GLY A 70 -16.10 40.99 20.04
CA GLY A 70 -16.50 42.25 20.63
C GLY A 70 -16.28 43.38 19.63
N PHE A 71 -17.33 44.15 19.34
CA PHE A 71 -17.40 45.28 18.40
C PHE A 71 -16.33 46.39 18.61
N PHE A 72 -15.50 46.30 19.65
CA PHE A 72 -14.48 47.29 20.02
C PHE A 72 -13.05 46.74 20.17
N ASN A 73 -12.77 45.47 19.88
CA ASN A 73 -11.40 44.95 19.97
C ASN A 73 -10.84 44.61 18.60
N ARG A 74 -10.07 45.55 18.05
CA ARG A 74 -9.10 45.27 16.97
C ARG A 74 -8.18 44.15 17.47
N LYS A 75 -8.22 42.97 16.85
CA LYS A 75 -7.15 41.97 17.00
C LYS A 75 -5.82 42.72 16.83
N PRO A 76 -4.85 42.61 17.76
CA PRO A 76 -3.52 43.11 17.50
C PRO A 76 -3.04 42.47 16.20
N LYS A 77 -2.73 43.30 15.20
CA LYS A 77 -2.18 42.83 13.92
C LYS A 77 -0.90 42.05 14.24
N GLY A 78 -0.96 40.72 14.20
CA GLY A 78 0.22 39.88 14.42
C GLY A 78 -0.05 38.53 15.07
N LYS A 79 -0.99 38.42 16.03
CA LYS A 79 -1.16 37.16 16.77
C LYS A 79 -1.91 36.12 15.94
N SER A 80 -1.25 35.00 15.66
CA SER A 80 -1.86 33.82 15.03
C SER A 80 -2.77 33.11 16.03
N GLY A 81 -3.82 32.41 15.56
CA GLY A 81 -4.73 31.68 16.46
C GLY A 81 -4.01 30.68 17.37
N ILE A 82 -2.87 30.14 16.93
CA ILE A 82 -2.07 29.16 17.67
C ILE A 82 -1.30 29.80 18.83
N GLU A 83 -0.89 31.06 18.73
CA GLU A 83 -0.28 31.79 19.85
C GLU A 83 -1.30 31.99 20.99
N ASP A 84 -2.57 32.26 20.64
CA ASP A 84 -3.66 32.36 21.64
C ASP A 84 -3.93 31.02 22.34
N VAL A 85 -3.73 29.89 21.64
CA VAL A 85 -3.78 28.55 22.24
C VAL A 85 -2.65 28.38 23.23
N TYR A 86 -1.41 28.69 22.83
CA TYR A 86 -0.23 28.49 23.67
C TYR A 86 -0.27 29.36 24.93
N ASP A 87 -0.69 30.62 24.81
CA ASP A 87 -0.87 31.53 25.94
C ASP A 87 -1.91 30.98 26.93
N ARG A 88 -3.02 30.40 26.44
CA ARG A 88 -4.07 29.81 27.29
C ARG A 88 -3.64 28.49 27.94
N VAL A 89 -3.00 27.60 27.19
CA VAL A 89 -2.44 26.34 27.72
C VAL A 89 -1.46 26.66 28.84
N ARG A 90 -0.53 27.59 28.62
CA ARG A 90 0.42 28.05 29.65
C ARG A 90 -0.26 28.65 30.87
N THR A 91 -1.23 29.55 30.66
CA THR A 91 -1.96 30.20 31.76
C THR A 91 -2.73 29.17 32.59
N ARG A 92 -3.40 28.22 31.92
CA ARG A 92 -4.25 27.23 32.59
C ARG A 92 -3.44 26.19 33.36
N LEU A 93 -2.31 25.75 32.79
CA LEU A 93 -1.39 24.79 33.42
C LEU A 93 -0.35 25.48 34.32
N SER A 94 -0.39 26.81 34.43
CA SER A 94 0.55 27.61 35.22
C SER A 94 2.02 27.35 34.86
N LEU A 95 2.30 27.16 33.56
CA LEU A 95 3.64 26.87 33.06
C LEU A 95 4.51 28.13 33.02
N PRO A 96 5.79 28.06 33.42
CA PRO A 96 6.75 29.15 33.24
C PRO A 96 6.91 29.54 31.76
N GLU A 97 7.15 30.82 31.48
CA GLU A 97 7.38 31.29 30.09
C GLU A 97 8.61 30.64 29.43
N THR A 98 9.56 30.18 30.25
CA THR A 98 10.79 29.51 29.86
C THR A 98 10.60 28.06 29.42
N ASP A 99 9.48 27.44 29.79
CA ASP A 99 9.26 26.04 29.47
C ASP A 99 8.75 25.88 28.04
N THR A 100 9.37 24.94 27.32
CA THR A 100 8.92 24.53 25.99
C THR A 100 7.57 23.86 26.11
N LEU A 101 6.59 24.39 25.38
CA LEU A 101 5.27 23.80 25.33
C LEU A 101 5.34 22.49 24.52
N THR A 102 5.18 21.35 25.21
CA THR A 102 5.09 20.04 24.55
C THR A 102 3.64 19.73 24.19
N PHE A 103 3.47 18.73 23.34
CA PHE A 103 2.15 18.25 22.94
C PHE A 103 1.40 17.56 24.10
N GLU A 104 2.12 16.96 25.05
CA GLU A 104 1.56 16.45 26.31
C GLU A 104 0.82 17.54 27.09
N HIS A 105 1.34 18.77 27.13
CA HIS A 105 0.64 19.90 27.77
C HIS A 105 -0.68 20.25 27.06
N MET A 106 -0.77 20.08 25.73
CA MET A 106 -2.03 20.31 25.02
C MET A 106 -3.08 19.24 25.34
N VAL A 107 -2.64 17.99 25.51
CA VAL A 107 -3.48 16.88 25.96
C VAL A 107 -4.00 17.13 27.37
N GLU A 108 -3.13 17.55 28.29
CA GLU A 108 -3.51 17.90 29.67
C GLU A 108 -4.51 19.05 29.71
N TYR A 109 -4.28 20.10 28.90
CA TYR A 109 -5.22 21.20 28.75
C TYR A 109 -6.58 20.73 28.21
N ALA A 110 -6.58 19.91 27.15
CA ALA A 110 -7.81 19.36 26.57
C ALA A 110 -8.59 18.53 27.59
N LYS A 111 -7.92 17.70 28.40
CA LYS A 111 -8.55 16.97 29.51
C LYS A 111 -9.14 17.92 30.55
N ALA A 112 -8.41 18.95 30.95
CA ALA A 112 -8.85 19.92 31.95
C ALA A 112 -10.07 20.73 31.49
N GLU A 113 -10.17 21.01 30.19
CA GLU A 113 -11.26 21.75 29.56
C GLU A 113 -12.36 20.85 28.98
N SER A 114 -12.27 19.53 29.18
CA SER A 114 -13.22 18.54 28.63
C SER A 114 -13.37 18.61 27.10
N ILE A 115 -12.29 18.93 26.40
CA ILE A 115 -12.20 18.91 24.94
C ILE A 115 -11.90 17.47 24.52
N ASP A 116 -12.69 16.94 23.57
CA ASP A 116 -12.52 15.59 23.07
C ASP A 116 -11.18 15.43 22.35
N ILE A 117 -10.43 14.40 22.73
CA ILE A 117 -9.06 14.15 22.26
C ILE A 117 -9.14 13.23 21.06
N PRO A 118 -8.83 13.71 19.83
CA PRO A 118 -9.01 12.94 18.62
C PRO A 118 -7.90 11.90 18.48
N TYR A 119 -8.26 10.62 18.51
CA TYR A 119 -7.34 9.54 18.18
C TYR A 119 -7.57 9.05 16.75
N GLU A 120 -6.49 8.61 16.11
CA GLU A 120 -6.51 7.94 14.82
C GLU A 120 -5.81 6.59 14.91
N MET A 121 -6.26 5.63 14.10
CA MET A 121 -5.61 4.33 14.02
C MET A 121 -4.47 4.42 13.01
N GLN A 122 -3.23 4.34 13.47
CA GLN A 122 -2.06 4.20 12.60
C GLN A 122 -1.64 2.73 12.50
N GLU A 123 -1.28 2.31 11.29
CA GLU A 123 -0.70 0.99 11.03
C GLU A 123 0.83 1.09 11.13
N LEU A 124 1.38 0.70 12.28
CA LEU A 124 2.81 0.53 12.46
C LEU A 124 3.23 -0.83 11.87
N LYS A 125 4.22 -0.80 10.97
CA LYS A 125 4.78 -2.00 10.33
C LYS A 125 6.17 -2.26 10.87
N GLU A 126 6.33 -3.34 11.64
CA GLU A 126 7.63 -3.78 12.14
C GLU A 126 8.11 -5.02 11.38
N LYS A 127 9.41 -5.09 11.06
CA LYS A 127 10.00 -6.28 10.44
C LYS A 127 10.35 -7.31 11.52
N ILE A 128 9.68 -8.46 11.48
CA ILE A 128 9.94 -9.60 12.36
C ILE A 128 10.78 -10.65 11.62
N ASP A 129 11.82 -11.17 12.26
CA ASP A 129 12.63 -12.28 11.73
C ASP A 129 11.84 -13.59 11.66
N LYS A 130 11.93 -14.28 10.52
CA LYS A 130 11.24 -15.56 10.25
C LYS A 130 12.21 -16.73 10.11
N GLY A 131 13.46 -16.53 10.53
CA GLY A 131 14.55 -17.49 10.37
C GLY A 131 15.09 -17.52 8.94
N SER A 132 15.83 -18.59 8.64
CA SER A 132 16.56 -18.72 7.39
C SER A 132 16.20 -19.98 6.61
N ILE A 133 16.39 -19.92 5.29
CA ILE A 133 16.23 -21.05 4.37
C ILE A 133 17.48 -21.23 3.52
N ASP A 134 17.69 -22.46 3.03
CA ASP A 134 18.79 -22.75 2.13
C ASP A 134 18.52 -22.29 0.71
N TRP A 135 19.55 -21.73 0.07
CA TRP A 135 19.51 -21.42 -1.36
C TRP A 135 19.18 -22.66 -2.20
N SER A 136 19.70 -23.82 -1.79
CA SER A 136 19.45 -25.10 -2.46
C SER A 136 17.99 -25.56 -2.38
N SER A 137 17.19 -25.03 -1.45
CA SER A 137 15.77 -25.32 -1.32
C SER A 137 14.90 -24.56 -2.33
N ILE A 138 15.44 -23.56 -3.04
CA ILE A 138 14.70 -22.80 -4.05
C ILE A 138 14.53 -23.63 -5.32
N ASP A 139 13.30 -23.77 -5.80
CA ASP A 139 12.99 -24.39 -7.08
C ASP A 139 13.05 -23.37 -8.22
N LYS A 140 12.27 -22.29 -8.10
CA LYS A 140 12.08 -21.27 -9.15
C LYS A 140 12.16 -19.86 -8.59
N ILE A 141 12.61 -18.94 -9.43
CA ILE A 141 12.67 -17.51 -9.14
C ILE A 141 12.12 -16.78 -10.36
N ALA A 142 11.16 -15.89 -10.13
CA ALA A 142 10.59 -15.07 -11.19
C ALA A 142 10.48 -13.60 -10.76
N PHE A 143 10.58 -12.74 -11.78
CA PHE A 143 10.49 -11.29 -11.67
C PHE A 143 9.37 -10.83 -12.58
N THR A 144 8.47 -10.05 -12.00
CA THR A 144 7.38 -9.40 -12.69
C THR A 144 7.33 -7.94 -12.25
N ASP A 145 6.59 -7.14 -12.97
CA ASP A 145 6.27 -5.77 -12.56
C ASP A 145 5.44 -5.73 -11.26
N LEU A 146 4.71 -6.80 -10.94
CA LEU A 146 3.98 -6.97 -9.68
C LEU A 146 4.87 -7.34 -8.48
N GLY A 147 6.13 -7.73 -8.74
CA GLY A 147 7.09 -8.10 -7.71
C GLY A 147 7.92 -9.33 -8.07
N LYS A 148 8.67 -9.79 -7.08
CA LYS A 148 9.62 -10.90 -7.18
C LYS A 148 9.12 -12.06 -6.32
N CYS A 149 9.23 -13.28 -6.82
CA CYS A 149 8.81 -14.47 -6.09
C CYS A 149 9.87 -15.57 -6.16
N LEU A 150 10.15 -16.19 -5.02
CA LEU A 150 11.01 -17.35 -4.86
C LEU A 150 10.13 -18.51 -4.38
N LEU A 151 10.00 -19.54 -5.22
CA LEU A 151 9.21 -20.74 -4.93
C LEU A 151 10.13 -21.84 -4.40
N LEU A 152 9.81 -22.41 -3.24
CA LEU A 152 10.60 -23.49 -2.63
C LEU A 152 10.21 -24.85 -3.20
N LYS A 153 11.15 -25.81 -3.15
CA LYS A 153 10.95 -27.21 -3.55
C LYS A 153 10.05 -27.99 -2.61
N GLU A 154 10.06 -27.63 -1.33
CA GLU A 154 9.44 -28.36 -0.23
C GLU A 154 8.57 -27.45 0.64
N ALA A 155 7.66 -28.09 1.38
CA ALA A 155 6.68 -27.42 2.22
C ALA A 155 7.30 -27.02 3.55
N VAL A 156 7.86 -25.81 3.64
CA VAL A 156 8.54 -25.34 4.86
C VAL A 156 7.55 -24.72 5.85
N ALA A 157 6.61 -23.90 5.37
CA ALA A 157 5.64 -23.23 6.22
C ALA A 157 4.45 -24.14 6.53
N ALA A 158 4.01 -24.98 5.58
CA ALA A 158 2.94 -25.95 5.81
C ALA A 158 3.29 -26.96 6.92
N THR A 159 4.54 -27.42 6.97
CA THR A 159 5.02 -28.36 8.00
C THR A 159 4.94 -27.77 9.41
N LYS A 160 5.07 -26.43 9.55
CA LYS A 160 4.91 -25.72 10.83
C LYS A 160 3.44 -25.52 11.24
N LYS A 161 2.48 -25.57 10.30
CA LYS A 161 1.05 -25.32 10.56
C LYS A 161 0.19 -26.58 10.81
N ALA A 162 0.77 -27.79 10.74
CA ALA A 162 0.12 -29.09 10.93
C ALA A 162 -1.02 -29.40 9.92
N ALA A 163 -0.76 -30.40 9.05
CA ALA A 163 -1.67 -31.01 8.04
C ALA A 163 -1.97 -30.15 6.78
N SER A 164 -2.10 -30.69 5.56
CA SER A 164 -2.40 -32.06 5.11
C SER A 164 -1.54 -32.42 3.89
N GLN A 165 -0.87 -33.58 3.93
CA GLN A 165 -0.28 -34.18 2.74
C GLN A 165 -1.40 -34.76 1.86
N ASN A 166 -1.40 -34.40 0.57
CA ASN A 166 -2.15 -35.07 -0.51
C ASN A 166 -3.68 -35.17 -0.36
N GLU A 167 -4.36 -34.07 -0.01
CA GLU A 167 -5.80 -33.98 -0.31
C GLU A 167 -6.02 -33.33 -1.68
N GLU A 168 -6.91 -33.94 -2.47
CA GLU A 168 -7.46 -33.34 -3.68
C GLU A 168 -7.93 -31.91 -3.35
N ILE A 169 -7.58 -30.91 -4.17
CA ILE A 169 -7.87 -29.50 -3.88
C ILE A 169 -9.38 -29.30 -3.90
N GLY A 170 -10.01 -29.37 -2.74
CA GLY A 170 -11.44 -29.16 -2.59
C GLY A 170 -11.84 -27.73 -2.98
N TYR A 171 -13.05 -27.59 -3.52
CA TYR A 171 -13.60 -26.29 -3.87
C TYR A 171 -13.58 -25.31 -2.69
N LYS A 172 -13.20 -24.06 -2.97
CA LYS A 172 -13.15 -22.97 -1.99
C LYS A 172 -14.22 -21.92 -2.34
N SER A 173 -14.72 -21.23 -1.32
CA SER A 173 -15.71 -20.17 -1.54
C SER A 173 -15.07 -18.94 -2.17
N SER A 174 -15.88 -18.06 -2.79
CA SER A 174 -15.38 -16.78 -3.31
C SER A 174 -14.72 -15.94 -2.22
N LYS A 175 -15.21 -15.99 -0.98
CA LYS A 175 -14.61 -15.27 0.17
C LYS A 175 -13.21 -15.80 0.49
N ASP A 176 -13.02 -17.11 0.38
CA ASP A 176 -11.71 -17.70 0.62
C ASP A 176 -10.72 -17.28 -0.47
N LEU A 177 -11.15 -17.21 -1.72
CA LEU A 177 -10.29 -16.95 -2.88
C LEU A 177 -9.98 -15.45 -3.09
N ALA A 178 -10.93 -14.58 -2.78
CA ALA A 178 -10.85 -13.16 -3.11
C ALA A 178 -9.58 -12.50 -2.53
N GLY A 179 -8.84 -11.80 -3.40
CA GLY A 179 -7.64 -11.04 -3.04
C GLY A 179 -6.38 -11.89 -2.87
N ARG A 180 -6.44 -13.22 -2.99
CA ARG A 180 -5.24 -14.06 -2.96
C ARG A 180 -4.38 -13.80 -4.18
N ILE A 181 -3.07 -13.73 -3.96
CA ILE A 181 -2.08 -13.66 -5.04
C ILE A 181 -2.14 -14.97 -5.84
N VAL A 182 -2.06 -14.86 -7.16
CA VAL A 182 -1.97 -16.00 -8.06
C VAL A 182 -0.58 -16.04 -8.68
N LEU A 183 0.05 -17.21 -8.60
CA LEU A 183 1.33 -17.55 -9.19
C LEU A 183 1.12 -18.54 -10.33
N ASP A 184 1.81 -18.34 -11.45
CA ASP A 184 1.88 -19.35 -12.50
C ASP A 184 2.87 -20.48 -12.15
N SER A 185 3.00 -21.48 -13.02
CA SER A 185 3.92 -22.61 -12.77
C SER A 185 5.39 -22.20 -12.74
N GLU A 186 5.76 -21.03 -13.24
CA GLU A 186 7.12 -20.49 -13.23
C GLU A 186 7.38 -19.53 -12.06
N ALA A 187 6.46 -19.48 -11.10
CA ALA A 187 6.45 -18.56 -9.96
C ALA A 187 6.27 -17.08 -10.34
N LYS A 188 5.82 -16.75 -11.56
CA LYS A 188 5.47 -15.37 -11.90
C LYS A 188 4.22 -14.96 -11.13
N ILE A 189 4.26 -13.79 -10.51
CA ILE A 189 3.06 -13.16 -9.94
C ILE A 189 2.23 -12.63 -11.10
N ILE A 190 1.02 -13.16 -11.29
CA ILE A 190 0.18 -12.79 -12.43
C ILE A 190 -0.96 -11.83 -12.06
N GLY A 191 -1.32 -11.77 -10.77
CA GLY A 191 -2.37 -10.91 -10.26
C GLY A 191 -3.13 -11.54 -9.10
N THR A 192 -4.44 -11.33 -9.03
CA THR A 192 -5.26 -11.73 -7.87
C THR A 192 -6.50 -12.52 -8.26
N ALA A 193 -6.89 -13.45 -7.39
CA ALA A 193 -8.14 -14.18 -7.55
C ALA A 193 -9.33 -13.32 -7.08
N VAL A 194 -10.44 -13.40 -7.82
CA VAL A 194 -11.63 -12.57 -7.59
C VAL A 194 -12.75 -13.39 -6.96
N THR A 195 -13.17 -14.45 -7.63
CA THR A 195 -14.35 -15.24 -7.22
C THR A 195 -14.29 -16.66 -7.76
N PHE A 196 -15.02 -17.56 -7.10
CA PHE A 196 -15.40 -18.85 -7.66
C PHE A 196 -16.35 -18.67 -8.86
N LEU A 197 -16.18 -19.49 -9.89
CA LEU A 197 -17.03 -19.55 -11.07
C LEU A 197 -17.82 -20.86 -11.09
N VAL A 198 -19.14 -20.75 -11.10
CA VAL A 198 -20.04 -21.90 -11.26
C VAL A 198 -20.14 -22.25 -12.74
N GLY A 199 -19.79 -23.49 -13.08
CA GLY A 199 -19.79 -23.98 -14.45
C GLY A 199 -19.52 -25.49 -14.51
N ASN A 200 -19.46 -26.03 -15.73
CA ASN A 200 -19.01 -27.40 -15.96
C ASN A 200 -17.87 -27.39 -17.01
N PRO A 201 -16.60 -27.50 -16.58
CA PRO A 201 -16.15 -27.62 -15.20
C PRO A 201 -16.25 -26.30 -14.41
N PRO A 202 -16.33 -26.34 -13.07
CA PRO A 202 -16.23 -25.14 -12.24
C PRO A 202 -14.82 -24.53 -12.32
N GLY A 203 -14.69 -23.28 -11.88
CA GLY A 203 -13.45 -22.53 -12.04
C GLY A 203 -13.27 -21.37 -11.05
N ILE A 204 -12.28 -20.54 -11.34
CA ILE A 204 -11.99 -19.29 -10.64
C ILE A 204 -11.81 -18.16 -11.65
N LEU A 205 -12.18 -16.94 -11.26
CA LEU A 205 -11.86 -15.74 -12.02
C LEU A 205 -10.57 -15.13 -11.46
N VAL A 206 -9.60 -14.89 -12.33
CA VAL A 206 -8.34 -14.23 -11.98
C VAL A 206 -8.22 -12.91 -12.72
N ASN A 207 -7.91 -11.84 -12.00
CA ASN A 207 -7.53 -10.57 -12.59
C ASN A 207 -6.03 -10.62 -12.89
N ILE A 208 -5.69 -10.57 -14.18
CA ILE A 208 -4.30 -10.42 -14.61
C ILE A 208 -3.91 -8.96 -14.46
N GLU A 209 -2.92 -8.69 -13.63
CA GLU A 209 -2.55 -7.35 -13.20
C GLU A 209 -1.19 -6.94 -13.78
N ARG A 210 -0.97 -5.64 -13.88
CA ARG A 210 0.34 -5.03 -14.16
C ARG A 210 0.59 -3.85 -13.23
N ALA A 211 1.85 -3.52 -12.98
CA ALA A 211 2.20 -2.30 -12.28
C ALA A 211 2.20 -1.11 -13.24
N MET A 212 1.32 -0.15 -12.98
CA MET A 212 1.27 1.12 -13.68
C MET A 212 1.92 2.21 -12.82
N ARG A 213 2.94 2.85 -13.37
CA ARG A 213 3.55 4.05 -12.79
C ARG A 213 2.76 5.27 -13.24
N ILE A 214 2.14 5.95 -12.29
CA ILE A 214 1.44 7.21 -12.52
C ILE A 214 2.24 8.31 -11.84
N GLU A 215 2.79 9.22 -12.62
CA GLU A 215 3.36 10.45 -12.10
C GLU A 215 2.24 11.37 -11.64
N ARG A 216 2.17 11.62 -10.34
CA ARG A 216 1.25 12.60 -9.75
C ARG A 216 2.03 13.80 -9.25
N PRO A 217 1.47 15.02 -9.36
CA PRO A 217 2.03 16.18 -8.71
C PRO A 217 2.22 15.93 -7.21
N ASP A 218 3.38 16.33 -6.70
CA ASP A 218 3.73 16.26 -5.29
C ASP A 218 3.63 17.67 -4.68
N PRO A 219 2.50 18.01 -4.03
CA PRO A 219 2.30 19.34 -3.46
C PRO A 219 3.24 19.59 -2.27
N GLU A 220 3.65 18.55 -1.54
CA GLU A 220 4.57 18.70 -0.40
C GLU A 220 5.99 18.99 -0.88
N ALA A 221 6.47 18.26 -1.88
CA ALA A 221 7.75 18.56 -2.51
C ALA A 221 7.74 19.95 -3.14
N LEU A 222 6.63 20.36 -3.78
CA LEU A 222 6.47 21.72 -4.31
C LEU A 222 6.59 22.78 -3.21
N LYS A 223 5.93 22.59 -2.06
CA LYS A 223 6.04 23.50 -0.90
C LYS A 223 7.49 23.56 -0.41
N SER A 224 8.15 22.40 -0.28
CA SER A 224 9.54 22.29 0.18
C SER A 224 10.56 22.88 -0.80
N GLU A 225 10.28 22.91 -2.11
CA GLU A 225 11.15 23.57 -3.08
C GLU A 225 10.95 25.09 -3.09
N LEU A 226 9.70 25.54 -2.98
CA LEU A 226 9.35 26.95 -2.98
C LEU A 226 9.75 27.66 -1.68
N ILE A 227 9.83 26.91 -0.58
CA ILE A 227 10.25 27.39 0.75
C ILE A 227 11.64 26.80 1.05
N PRO A 228 12.74 27.58 1.07
CA PRO A 228 12.79 29.04 1.20
C PRO A 228 13.06 29.79 -0.12
N THR A 229 13.19 29.07 -1.24
CA THR A 229 13.75 29.57 -2.51
C THR A 229 13.05 30.84 -3.02
N SER A 230 11.74 30.94 -2.82
CA SER A 230 10.94 32.09 -3.25
C SER A 230 10.04 32.65 -2.14
N TYR A 231 9.82 31.90 -1.05
CA TYR A 231 8.92 32.27 0.05
C TYR A 231 9.53 31.94 1.40
N THR A 232 9.29 32.79 2.41
CA THR A 232 9.87 32.58 3.75
C THR A 232 9.14 31.52 4.56
N ASP A 233 7.83 31.36 4.35
CA ASP A 233 6.98 30.41 5.06
C ASP A 233 5.77 29.99 4.20
N LEU A 234 5.04 28.96 4.66
CA LEU A 234 3.81 28.46 4.02
C LEU A 234 2.72 29.54 3.93
N LYS A 235 2.69 30.46 4.89
CA LYS A 235 1.68 31.51 4.95
C LYS A 235 1.85 32.51 3.82
N GLN A 236 3.07 32.98 3.55
CA GLN A 236 3.38 33.86 2.44
C GLN A 236 3.07 33.21 1.10
N LEU A 237 3.46 31.94 0.93
CA LEU A 237 3.14 31.17 -0.27
C LEU A 237 1.63 31.14 -0.50
N TYR A 238 0.85 30.71 0.50
CA TYR A 238 -0.60 30.61 0.37
C TYR A 238 -1.29 31.96 0.20
N ASP A 239 -0.83 33.01 0.87
CA ASP A 239 -1.40 34.35 0.71
C ASP A 239 -1.17 34.89 -0.72
N GLN A 240 -0.03 34.56 -1.34
CA GLN A 240 0.25 34.87 -2.74
C GLN A 240 -0.66 34.07 -3.68
N VAL A 241 -0.81 32.74 -3.46
CA VAL A 241 -1.73 31.91 -4.25
C VAL A 241 -3.17 32.39 -4.15
N LYS A 242 -3.65 32.72 -2.94
CA LYS A 242 -4.99 33.29 -2.71
C LYS A 242 -5.23 34.54 -3.53
N LYS A 243 -4.23 35.45 -3.54
CA LYS A 243 -4.31 36.71 -4.28
C LYS A 243 -4.33 36.48 -5.79
N ASP A 244 -3.49 35.59 -6.30
CA ASP A 244 -3.34 35.35 -7.74
C ASP A 244 -4.47 34.53 -8.35
N GLN A 245 -5.10 33.65 -7.56
CA GLN A 245 -6.23 32.83 -7.99
C GLN A 245 -7.59 33.33 -7.50
N ASN A 246 -7.63 34.35 -6.64
CA ASN A 246 -8.84 34.91 -6.05
C ASN A 246 -9.70 33.86 -5.30
N VAL A 247 -9.03 32.98 -4.53
CA VAL A 247 -9.66 31.93 -3.72
C VAL A 247 -9.65 32.27 -2.23
N ARG A 248 -10.66 31.82 -1.48
CA ARG A 248 -10.76 32.06 -0.03
C ARG A 248 -9.83 31.16 0.79
N THR A 249 -9.68 29.92 0.35
CA THR A 249 -8.83 28.88 0.94
C THR A 249 -8.05 28.23 -0.18
N VAL A 250 -6.77 27.92 0.06
CA VAL A 250 -5.90 27.27 -0.94
C VAL A 250 -5.86 25.80 -0.61
N THR A 251 -6.25 24.98 -1.58
CA THR A 251 -6.03 23.53 -1.58
C THR A 251 -4.72 23.19 -2.30
N ASP A 252 -4.26 21.95 -2.15
CA ASP A 252 -3.07 21.49 -2.88
C ASP A 252 -3.26 21.54 -4.40
N ASP A 253 -4.47 21.24 -4.88
CA ASP A 253 -4.83 21.35 -6.30
C ASP A 253 -4.77 22.80 -6.80
N ASP A 254 -5.16 23.77 -5.97
CA ASP A 254 -5.05 25.21 -6.27
C ASP A 254 -3.58 25.62 -6.37
N LEU A 255 -2.74 25.16 -5.44
CA LEU A 255 -1.29 25.40 -5.44
C LEU A 255 -0.62 24.83 -6.69
N ILE A 256 -0.93 23.59 -7.07
CA ILE A 256 -0.41 22.93 -8.26
C ILE A 256 -0.84 23.69 -9.52
N SER A 257 -2.11 24.08 -9.59
CA SER A 257 -2.67 24.83 -10.73
C SER A 257 -2.04 26.21 -10.85
N TRP A 258 -1.77 26.87 -9.72
CA TRP A 258 -1.06 28.15 -9.68
C TRP A 258 0.38 27.97 -10.18
N ALA A 259 1.12 27.01 -9.65
CA ALA A 259 2.51 26.76 -10.04
C ALA A 259 2.64 26.53 -11.55
N ARG A 260 1.75 25.71 -12.14
CA ARG A 260 1.68 25.49 -13.59
C ARG A 260 1.39 26.77 -14.37
N LYS A 261 0.43 27.59 -13.90
CA LYS A 261 0.06 28.87 -14.54
C LYS A 261 1.23 29.84 -14.60
N TYR A 262 2.12 29.80 -13.61
CA TYR A 262 3.33 30.64 -13.53
C TYR A 262 4.60 29.94 -14.07
N ASN A 263 4.46 28.81 -14.78
CA ASN A 263 5.57 28.02 -15.34
C ASN A 263 6.63 27.59 -14.30
N LEU A 264 6.21 27.37 -13.06
CA LEU A 264 7.05 26.77 -12.03
C LEU A 264 7.13 25.26 -12.26
N ASN A 265 8.30 24.69 -11.96
CA ASN A 265 8.45 23.24 -11.95
C ASN A 265 7.53 22.66 -10.86
N VAL A 266 6.70 21.69 -11.22
CA VAL A 266 5.86 20.97 -10.26
C VAL A 266 6.48 19.59 -10.08
N PRO A 267 7.13 19.33 -8.93
CA PRO A 267 7.64 18.00 -8.62
C PRO A 267 6.55 16.96 -8.78
N THR A 268 6.94 15.80 -9.30
CA THR A 268 6.05 14.66 -9.46
C THR A 268 6.54 13.51 -8.61
N LYS A 269 5.62 12.89 -7.87
CA LYS A 269 5.82 11.62 -7.20
C LYS A 269 5.31 10.51 -8.09
N VAL A 270 6.12 9.47 -8.26
CA VAL A 270 5.70 8.25 -8.96
C VAL A 270 4.88 7.41 -7.99
N GLU A 271 3.59 7.25 -8.28
CA GLU A 271 2.75 6.26 -7.61
C GLU A 271 2.71 4.98 -8.45
N GLU A 272 3.09 3.85 -7.87
CA GLU A 272 2.87 2.53 -8.47
C GLU A 272 1.49 2.01 -8.06
N ARG A 273 0.63 1.73 -9.04
CA ARG A 273 -0.70 1.14 -8.83
C ARG A 273 -0.83 -0.15 -9.62
N ARG A 274 -1.61 -1.10 -9.12
CA ARG A 274 -1.97 -2.29 -9.88
C ARG A 274 -3.17 -1.99 -10.76
N GLU A 275 -3.05 -2.30 -12.04
CA GLU A 275 -4.12 -2.18 -13.03
C GLU A 275 -4.49 -3.57 -13.54
N THR A 276 -5.78 -3.91 -13.55
CA THR A 276 -6.27 -5.13 -14.18
C THR A 276 -6.24 -4.95 -15.69
N THR A 277 -5.41 -5.75 -16.35
CA THR A 277 -5.28 -5.77 -17.81
C THR A 277 -6.30 -6.67 -18.47
N ARG A 278 -6.66 -7.78 -17.82
CA ARG A 278 -7.55 -8.82 -18.34
C ARG A 278 -8.16 -9.60 -17.19
N GLU A 279 -9.42 -9.96 -17.32
CA GLU A 279 -10.04 -11.01 -16.51
C GLU A 279 -9.89 -12.36 -17.22
N LEU A 280 -9.38 -13.36 -16.51
CA LEU A 280 -9.11 -14.69 -17.06
C LEU A 280 -9.89 -15.75 -16.26
N PRO A 281 -10.94 -16.35 -16.83
CA PRO A 281 -11.62 -17.49 -16.22
C PRO A 281 -10.74 -18.74 -16.36
N LEU A 282 -10.44 -19.40 -15.24
CA LEU A 282 -9.62 -20.61 -15.19
C LEU A 282 -10.42 -21.78 -14.64
N ASN A 283 -10.29 -22.95 -15.28
CA ASN A 283 -10.91 -24.18 -14.78
C ASN A 283 -10.25 -24.62 -13.48
N TRP A 284 -11.02 -25.19 -12.54
CA TRP A 284 -10.49 -25.64 -11.24
C TRP A 284 -9.30 -26.60 -11.38
N ASN A 285 -9.33 -27.44 -12.41
CA ASN A 285 -8.29 -28.42 -12.69
C ASN A 285 -6.92 -27.80 -13.06
N THR A 286 -6.85 -26.51 -13.40
CA THR A 286 -5.58 -25.81 -13.68
C THR A 286 -4.87 -25.37 -12.41
N ILE A 287 -5.51 -25.46 -11.25
CA ILE A 287 -4.94 -25.09 -9.95
C ILE A 287 -4.06 -26.25 -9.45
N ALA A 288 -2.82 -25.95 -9.11
CA ALA A 288 -1.85 -26.90 -8.56
C ALA A 288 -1.96 -26.99 -7.04
N LYS A 289 -2.06 -25.84 -6.36
CA LYS A 289 -2.15 -25.71 -4.90
C LYS A 289 -2.88 -24.44 -4.48
N ILE A 290 -3.47 -24.45 -3.29
CA ILE A 290 -4.13 -23.29 -2.67
C ILE A 290 -3.69 -23.20 -1.20
N GLY A 291 -2.80 -22.26 -0.91
CA GLY A 291 -2.42 -21.86 0.46
C GLY A 291 -2.79 -20.39 0.69
N ASP A 292 -1.85 -19.61 1.23
CA ASP A 292 -1.96 -18.14 1.30
C ASP A 292 -1.97 -17.53 -0.12
N VAL A 293 -1.32 -18.20 -1.08
CA VAL A 293 -1.36 -17.90 -2.52
C VAL A 293 -1.92 -19.08 -3.30
N ILE A 294 -2.36 -18.82 -4.53
CA ILE A 294 -2.84 -19.84 -5.47
C ILE A 294 -1.74 -20.13 -6.48
N ILE A 295 -1.33 -21.39 -6.62
CA ILE A 295 -0.31 -21.81 -7.60
C ILE A 295 -1.02 -22.54 -8.74
N LEU A 296 -0.72 -22.15 -9.98
CA LEU A 296 -1.26 -22.78 -11.19
C LEU A 296 -0.33 -23.88 -11.72
N LYS A 297 -0.90 -24.85 -12.45
CA LYS A 297 -0.16 -25.97 -13.07
C LYS A 297 0.57 -25.59 -14.35
N LYS A 298 0.25 -24.44 -14.95
CA LYS A 298 0.79 -23.97 -16.23
C LYS A 298 1.23 -22.53 -16.12
N ASP A 299 2.08 -22.11 -17.05
CA ASP A 299 2.47 -20.72 -17.24
C ASP A 299 1.29 -19.89 -17.77
N ILE A 300 1.34 -18.58 -17.52
CA ILE A 300 0.28 -17.66 -17.89
C ILE A 300 0.09 -17.56 -19.40
N GLU A 301 1.17 -17.62 -20.18
CA GLU A 301 1.13 -17.52 -21.63
C GLU A 301 0.31 -18.67 -22.24
N THR A 302 0.53 -19.90 -21.78
CA THR A 302 -0.22 -21.09 -22.19
C THR A 302 -1.71 -20.98 -21.83
N LEU A 303 -2.03 -20.49 -20.63
CA LEU A 303 -3.43 -20.35 -20.19
C LEU A 303 -4.19 -19.30 -21.01
N ILE A 304 -3.54 -18.19 -21.36
CA ILE A 304 -4.11 -17.15 -22.22
C ILE A 304 -4.38 -17.70 -23.63
N GLU A 305 -3.45 -18.49 -24.18
CA GLU A 305 -3.67 -19.13 -25.49
C GLU A 305 -4.86 -20.10 -25.49
N GLU A 306 -5.03 -20.89 -24.42
CA GLU A 306 -6.13 -21.83 -24.28
C GLU A 306 -7.48 -21.12 -24.22
N ASP A 307 -7.58 -20.03 -23.45
CA ASP A 307 -8.79 -19.21 -23.37
C ASP A 307 -9.12 -18.55 -24.72
N ASN A 308 -8.12 -17.98 -25.41
CA ASN A 308 -8.30 -17.39 -26.74
C ASN A 308 -8.82 -18.44 -27.75
N LYS A 309 -8.28 -19.67 -27.73
CA LYS A 309 -8.73 -20.78 -28.58
C LYS A 309 -10.15 -21.23 -28.24
N ALA A 310 -10.53 -21.25 -26.96
CA ALA A 310 -11.88 -21.58 -26.53
C ALA A 310 -12.90 -20.54 -27.00
N ASN A 311 -12.59 -19.25 -26.85
CA ASN A 311 -13.43 -18.15 -27.30
C ASN A 311 -13.62 -18.15 -28.82
N ALA A 312 -12.55 -18.38 -29.60
CA ALA A 312 -12.64 -18.47 -31.06
C ALA A 312 -13.56 -19.61 -31.55
N LYS A 313 -13.57 -20.76 -30.86
CA LYS A 313 -14.47 -21.88 -31.20
C LYS A 313 -15.94 -21.56 -30.93
N ASN A 314 -16.24 -20.76 -29.91
CA ASN A 314 -17.60 -20.37 -29.57
C ASN A 314 -18.18 -19.35 -30.56
N LEU A 315 -17.38 -18.41 -31.08
CA LEU A 315 -17.80 -17.49 -32.15
C LEU A 315 -18.19 -18.22 -33.44
N ASN A 316 -17.51 -19.33 -33.78
CA ASN A 316 -17.80 -20.12 -34.98
C ASN A 316 -19.03 -21.03 -34.85
N ARG A 317 -19.69 -21.07 -33.69
CA ARG A 317 -20.89 -21.89 -33.44
C ARG A 317 -22.21 -21.11 -33.52
N VAL A 318 -22.19 -19.82 -33.85
CA VAL A 318 -23.44 -19.07 -34.09
C VAL A 318 -24.12 -19.67 -35.32
N PRO A 319 -25.32 -20.30 -35.18
CA PRO A 319 -26.04 -20.81 -36.34
C PRO A 319 -26.43 -19.64 -37.23
N SER A 320 -26.10 -19.71 -38.51
CA SER A 320 -26.71 -18.84 -39.51
C SER A 320 -28.22 -19.02 -39.41
N SER A 321 -28.93 -17.96 -39.02
CA SER A 321 -30.39 -17.96 -38.93
C SER A 321 -30.99 -18.56 -40.20
N PRO A 322 -31.93 -19.52 -40.10
CA PRO A 322 -32.61 -20.01 -41.28
C PRO A 322 -33.35 -18.84 -41.92
N ARG A 323 -32.97 -18.49 -43.16
CA ARG A 323 -33.71 -17.52 -43.98
C ARG A 323 -35.14 -18.04 -44.10
N ARG A 324 -36.09 -17.26 -43.57
CA ARG A 324 -37.52 -17.45 -43.84
C ARG A 324 -37.87 -16.98 -45.24
#